data_AF-A0A6G0V310-F1
#
_entry.id   AF-A0A6G0V310-F1
#
_cell.length_a   1.000
_cell.length_b   1.000
_cell.length_c   1.000
_cell.angle_alpha   90.00
_cell.angle_beta   90.00
_cell.angle_gamma   90.00
#
_symmetry.space_group_name_H-M   'P 1'
#
loop_
_entity.id
_entity.type
_entity.pdbx_description
1 polymer ?
#
loop_
_entity_poly.entity_id
_entity_poly.type
_entity_poly.pdbx_seq_one_letter_code
_entity_poly.pdbx_strand_id
1 'polypeptide(L)'
;MSGKGNKPLNYREKQSIKFVDHGDPPFIQKMKQQMGYRETRVEDKFEPETRQTREEELEEDDIRNLKEEDRPQVVVLNEKTDVSQEEFDREVKKKQEENDRKLIEEGKITFKKPAKRANDESVEEAAGSELPKDKTLRVEAIKKKDAEIKKKQNKNLLSFGDEEED
;
A
#
# COMPACT_ATOMS: atom_id res chain seq x y z
N MET A 1 -62.22 1.07 -7.87
CA MET A 1 -62.25 -0.15 -7.04
C MET A 1 -61.21 -0.02 -5.95
N SER A 2 -61.64 -0.09 -4.68
CA SER A 2 -60.83 0.21 -3.50
C SER A 2 -59.68 -0.78 -3.33
N GLY A 3 -58.43 -0.29 -3.41
CA GLY A 3 -57.24 -1.07 -3.10
C GLY A 3 -57.21 -1.42 -1.61
N LYS A 4 -57.47 -2.69 -1.28
CA LYS A 4 -57.26 -3.22 0.07
C LYS A 4 -55.75 -3.38 0.26
N GLY A 5 -55.15 -2.48 1.05
CA GLY A 5 -53.77 -2.62 1.48
C GLY A 5 -53.54 -3.95 2.19
N ASN A 6 -52.40 -4.58 1.94
CA ASN A 6 -51.99 -5.87 2.51
C ASN A 6 -51.92 -5.79 4.04
N LYS A 7 -52.97 -6.25 4.73
CA LYS A 7 -52.91 -6.49 6.17
C LYS A 7 -52.07 -7.75 6.43
N PRO A 8 -51.13 -7.73 7.40
CA PRO A 8 -50.37 -8.93 7.73
C PRO A 8 -51.29 -10.00 8.29
N LEU A 9 -51.19 -11.22 7.76
CA LEU A 9 -51.99 -12.37 8.15
C LEU A 9 -51.72 -12.77 9.61
N ASN A 10 -52.75 -13.27 10.30
CA ASN A 10 -52.62 -13.78 11.66
C ASN A 10 -52.00 -15.19 11.67
N TYR A 11 -51.48 -15.64 12.81
CA TYR A 11 -50.79 -16.94 12.95
C TYR A 11 -51.63 -18.11 12.40
N ARG A 12 -52.93 -18.15 12.70
CA ARG A 12 -53.85 -19.21 12.21
C ARG A 12 -54.07 -19.16 10.70
N GLU A 13 -54.06 -17.97 10.11
CA GLU A 13 -54.19 -17.77 8.66
C GLU A 13 -52.89 -18.12 7.93
N LYS A 14 -51.74 -17.98 8.60
CA LYS A 14 -50.45 -18.42 8.05
C LYS A 14 -50.30 -19.94 8.03
N GLN A 15 -50.91 -20.66 8.99
CA GLN A 15 -50.84 -22.12 9.04
C GLN A 15 -51.56 -22.82 7.88
N SER A 16 -52.49 -22.15 7.19
CA SER A 16 -53.21 -22.71 6.04
C SER A 16 -52.50 -22.46 4.70
N ILE A 17 -51.39 -21.73 4.70
CA ILE A 17 -50.62 -21.43 3.48
C ILE A 17 -49.65 -22.58 3.23
N LYS A 18 -49.83 -23.26 2.09
CA LYS A 18 -48.89 -24.29 1.62
C LYS A 18 -48.06 -23.72 0.48
N PHE A 19 -46.76 -24.01 0.50
CA PHE A 19 -45.89 -23.73 -0.63
C PHE A 19 -46.31 -24.63 -1.80
N VAL A 20 -46.51 -24.03 -2.97
CA VAL A 20 -46.73 -24.74 -4.23
C VAL A 20 -45.54 -24.43 -5.11
N ASP A 21 -44.72 -25.45 -5.35
CA ASP A 21 -43.64 -25.35 -6.31
C ASP A 21 -44.20 -25.50 -7.73
N HIS A 22 -44.13 -24.43 -8.52
CA HIS A 22 -44.54 -24.45 -9.92
C HIS A 22 -43.41 -24.94 -10.84
N GLY A 23 -42.21 -25.19 -10.30
CA GLY A 23 -41.02 -25.53 -11.06
C GLY A 23 -40.57 -24.40 -11.98
N ASP A 24 -39.50 -24.65 -12.73
CA ASP A 24 -39.00 -23.69 -13.71
C ASP A 24 -39.85 -23.69 -15.00
N PRO A 25 -40.21 -22.51 -15.53
CA PRO A 25 -40.78 -22.37 -16.87
C PRO A 25 -39.87 -22.96 -17.97
N PRO A 26 -40.43 -23.35 -19.13
CA PRO A 26 -39.70 -24.08 -20.18
C PRO A 26 -38.50 -23.31 -20.76
N PHE A 27 -38.54 -21.97 -20.73
CA PHE A 27 -37.40 -21.14 -21.13
C PHE A 27 -36.21 -21.28 -20.16
N ILE A 28 -36.48 -21.25 -18.84
CA ILE A 28 -35.44 -21.40 -17.81
C ILE A 28 -34.84 -22.81 -17.86
N GLN A 29 -35.65 -23.84 -18.12
CA GLN A 29 -35.16 -25.21 -18.31
C GLN A 29 -34.18 -25.33 -19.48
N LYS A 30 -34.51 -24.74 -20.64
CA LYS A 30 -33.60 -24.72 -21.81
C LYS A 30 -32.32 -23.97 -21.51
N MET A 31 -32.40 -22.83 -20.84
CA MET A 31 -31.24 -22.04 -20.44
C MET A 31 -30.35 -22.83 -19.48
N LYS A 32 -30.92 -23.48 -18.46
CA LYS A 32 -30.19 -24.36 -17.53
C LYS A 32 -29.47 -25.50 -18.27
N GLN A 33 -30.13 -26.13 -19.24
CA GLN A 33 -29.53 -27.18 -20.06
C GLN A 33 -28.37 -26.66 -20.93
N GLN A 34 -28.54 -25.51 -21.59
CA GLN A 34 -27.49 -24.88 -22.40
C GLN A 34 -26.27 -24.46 -21.58
N MET A 35 -26.50 -24.02 -20.33
CA MET A 35 -25.46 -23.60 -19.39
C MET A 35 -24.83 -24.78 -18.62
N GLY A 36 -25.28 -26.03 -18.88
CA GLY A 36 -24.79 -27.21 -18.16
C GLY A 36 -25.13 -27.22 -16.67
N TYR A 37 -26.18 -26.51 -16.26
CA TYR A 37 -26.61 -26.43 -14.86
C TYR A 37 -26.96 -27.82 -14.34
N ARG A 38 -26.35 -28.19 -13.21
CA ARG A 38 -26.69 -29.37 -12.42
C ARG A 38 -27.20 -28.89 -11.07
N GLU A 39 -28.26 -29.51 -10.58
CA GLU A 39 -28.78 -29.22 -9.25
C GLU A 39 -27.73 -29.67 -8.22
N THR A 40 -27.01 -28.71 -7.64
CA THR A 40 -26.04 -28.98 -6.59
C THR A 40 -26.79 -29.34 -5.33
N ARG A 41 -26.55 -30.54 -4.80
CA ARG A 41 -27.06 -30.90 -3.47
C ARG A 41 -26.08 -30.44 -2.39
N VAL A 42 -26.53 -30.48 -1.14
CA VAL A 42 -25.69 -30.07 -0.01
C VAL A 42 -24.46 -30.98 0.08
N GLU A 43 -24.60 -32.25 -0.30
CA GLU A 43 -23.54 -33.25 -0.33
C GLU A 43 -22.45 -32.93 -1.36
N ASP A 44 -22.78 -32.27 -2.48
CA ASP A 44 -21.78 -31.87 -3.49
C ASP A 44 -20.82 -30.78 -2.99
N LYS A 45 -21.17 -30.09 -1.89
CA LYS A 45 -20.32 -29.08 -1.26
C LYS A 45 -19.27 -29.69 -0.33
N PHE A 46 -19.41 -30.97 0.02
CA PHE A 46 -18.48 -31.69 0.86
C PHE A 46 -17.73 -32.70 -0.01
N GLU A 47 -16.40 -32.62 -0.01
CA GLU A 47 -15.62 -33.66 -0.69
C GLU A 47 -15.85 -35.00 -0.01
N PRO A 48 -15.95 -36.11 -0.77
CA PRO A 48 -16.05 -37.43 -0.17
C PRO A 48 -14.78 -37.70 0.63
N GLU A 49 -14.92 -37.98 1.93
CA GLU A 49 -13.85 -38.33 2.88
C GLU A 49 -12.91 -39.45 2.37
N THR A 50 -13.31 -40.18 1.33
CA THR A 50 -12.53 -41.26 0.71
C THR A 50 -11.32 -40.77 -0.11
N ARG A 51 -11.17 -39.47 -0.38
CA ARG A 51 -9.97 -38.92 -1.04
C ARG A 51 -8.87 -38.44 -0.10
N GLN A 52 -9.18 -38.25 1.19
CA GLN A 52 -8.26 -37.61 2.13
C GLN A 52 -7.13 -38.52 2.62
N THR A 53 -7.29 -39.84 2.55
CA THR A 53 -6.33 -40.77 3.16
C THR A 53 -5.05 -41.05 2.36
N ARG A 54 -4.86 -40.48 1.17
CA ARG A 54 -3.65 -40.69 0.36
C ARG A 54 -2.74 -39.47 0.22
N GLU A 55 -3.22 -38.27 0.56
CA GLU A 55 -2.47 -37.02 0.37
C GLU A 55 -1.77 -36.55 1.65
N GLU A 56 -2.18 -37.03 2.83
CA GLU A 56 -1.62 -36.62 4.14
C GLU A 56 -0.20 -37.17 4.45
N GLU A 57 0.39 -38.01 3.59
CA GLU A 57 1.79 -38.49 3.76
C GLU A 57 2.80 -37.66 2.96
N LEU A 58 2.35 -36.76 2.09
CA LEU A 58 3.23 -35.79 1.45
C LEU A 58 3.38 -34.61 2.40
N GLU A 59 4.58 -34.43 2.96
CA GLU A 59 4.93 -33.25 3.75
C GLU A 59 4.45 -32.00 3.00
N GLU A 60 3.42 -31.34 3.53
CA GLU A 60 2.81 -30.16 2.90
C GLU A 60 3.83 -29.02 2.68
N ASP A 61 4.95 -29.08 3.40
CA ASP A 61 6.08 -28.16 3.35
C ASP A 61 7.21 -28.57 2.36
N ASP A 62 7.10 -29.69 1.63
CA ASP A 62 8.11 -30.04 0.61
C ASP A 62 8.01 -29.07 -0.58
N ILE A 63 9.11 -28.35 -0.85
CA ILE A 63 9.25 -27.42 -1.99
C ILE A 63 8.95 -28.11 -3.33
N ARG A 64 9.06 -29.44 -3.41
CA ARG A 64 8.68 -30.23 -4.60
C ARG A 64 7.17 -30.29 -4.85
N ASN A 65 6.35 -30.08 -3.82
CA ASN A 65 4.89 -30.08 -3.91
C ASN A 65 4.33 -28.70 -4.34
N LEU A 66 5.12 -27.62 -4.18
CA LEU A 66 4.77 -26.29 -4.67
C LEU A 66 4.79 -26.24 -6.21
N LYS A 67 3.91 -25.40 -6.80
CA LYS A 67 3.92 -25.08 -8.23
C LYS A 67 5.24 -24.43 -8.61
N GLU A 68 5.74 -24.64 -9.82
CA GLU A 68 7.04 -24.09 -10.27
C GLU A 68 7.11 -22.56 -10.14
N GLU A 69 5.99 -21.85 -10.32
CA GLU A 69 5.87 -20.40 -10.17
C GLU A 69 5.98 -19.93 -8.71
N ASP A 70 5.61 -20.79 -7.76
CA ASP A 70 5.61 -20.50 -6.32
C ASP A 70 6.94 -20.93 -5.64
N ARG A 71 7.80 -21.66 -6.36
CA ARG A 71 9.11 -22.10 -5.83
C ARG A 71 10.09 -20.92 -5.80
N PRO A 72 10.89 -20.77 -4.73
CA PRO A 72 11.90 -19.72 -4.68
C PRO A 72 12.98 -19.95 -5.74
N GLN A 73 13.39 -18.88 -6.41
CA GLN A 73 14.51 -18.93 -7.35
C GLN A 73 15.85 -18.97 -6.58
N VAL A 74 16.58 -20.07 -6.69
CA VAL A 74 17.92 -20.21 -6.11
C VAL A 74 18.96 -19.82 -7.16
N VAL A 75 19.65 -18.69 -6.93
CA VAL A 75 20.77 -18.23 -7.77
C VAL A 75 22.08 -18.58 -7.08
N VAL A 76 22.93 -19.37 -7.76
CA VAL A 76 24.28 -19.69 -7.31
C VAL A 76 25.26 -18.83 -8.10
N LEU A 77 26.00 -17.96 -7.41
CA LEU A 77 26.99 -17.08 -8.03
C LEU A 77 28.22 -17.88 -8.47
N ASN A 78 28.65 -17.65 -9.70
CA ASN A 78 29.88 -18.18 -10.26
C ASN A 78 31.02 -17.18 -10.03
N GLU A 79 32.02 -17.57 -9.25
CA GLU A 79 33.17 -16.70 -8.91
C GLU A 79 33.96 -16.17 -10.12
N LYS A 80 33.85 -16.83 -11.28
CA LYS A 80 34.58 -16.46 -12.50
C LYS A 80 33.82 -15.51 -13.43
N THR A 81 32.49 -15.50 -13.37
CA THR A 81 31.65 -14.75 -14.32
C THR A 81 30.83 -13.68 -13.65
N ASP A 82 30.44 -13.90 -12.39
CA ASP A 82 29.51 -13.04 -11.68
C ASP A 82 30.31 -12.09 -10.79
N VAL A 83 29.92 -10.82 -10.80
CA VAL A 83 30.56 -9.79 -9.97
C VAL A 83 30.14 -9.93 -8.52
N SER A 84 31.10 -9.73 -7.62
CA SER A 84 30.79 -9.65 -6.20
C SER A 84 30.04 -8.36 -5.86
N GLN A 85 29.33 -8.35 -4.72
CA GLN A 85 28.60 -7.17 -4.27
C GLN A 85 29.51 -5.94 -4.13
N GLU A 86 30.74 -6.12 -3.65
CA GLU A 86 31.67 -5.00 -3.50
C GLU A 86 32.09 -4.38 -4.83
N GLU A 87 32.33 -5.20 -5.85
CA GLU A 87 32.70 -4.74 -7.19
C GLU A 87 31.55 -4.02 -7.86
N PHE A 88 30.34 -4.56 -7.72
CA PHE A 88 29.10 -3.93 -8.19
C PHE A 88 28.90 -2.54 -7.56
N ASP A 89 29.02 -2.43 -6.24
CA ASP A 89 28.86 -1.16 -5.53
C ASP A 89 29.90 -0.12 -5.95
N ARG A 90 31.14 -0.55 -6.20
CA ARG A 90 32.21 0.33 -6.69
C ARG A 90 31.91 0.84 -8.10
N GLU A 91 31.42 -0.02 -8.99
CA GLU A 91 31.11 0.36 -10.36
C GLU A 91 29.88 1.28 -10.45
N VAL A 92 28.84 1.02 -9.66
CA VAL A 92 27.66 1.89 -9.55
C VAL A 92 28.05 3.28 -9.05
N LYS A 93 28.87 3.37 -7.99
CA LYS A 93 29.36 4.65 -7.48
C LYS A 93 30.18 5.43 -8.51
N LYS A 94 31.12 4.77 -9.19
CA LYS A 94 31.89 5.42 -10.28
C LYS A 94 30.98 5.95 -11.38
N LYS A 95 30.01 5.15 -11.81
CA LYS A 95 29.05 5.55 -12.84
C LYS A 95 28.19 6.73 -12.37
N GLN A 96 27.77 6.76 -11.11
CA GLN A 96 27.05 7.90 -10.54
C GLN A 96 27.93 9.16 -10.54
N GLU A 97 29.18 9.07 -10.06
CA GLU A 97 30.11 10.22 -10.05
C GLU A 97 30.39 10.76 -11.46
N GLU A 98 30.50 9.90 -12.47
CA GLU A 98 30.68 10.32 -13.86
C GLU A 98 29.42 11.01 -14.41
N ASN A 99 28.23 10.50 -14.10
CA ASN A 99 26.98 11.16 -14.49
C ASN A 99 26.82 12.50 -13.78
N ASP A 100 27.16 12.58 -12.50
CA ASP A 100 27.15 13.82 -11.74
C ASP A 100 28.13 14.82 -12.34
N ARG A 101 29.36 14.42 -12.69
CA ARG A 101 30.32 15.27 -13.40
C ARG A 101 29.77 15.79 -14.73
N LYS A 102 29.14 14.93 -15.54
CA LYS A 102 28.49 15.34 -16.80
C LYS A 102 27.37 16.35 -16.54
N LEU A 103 26.55 16.14 -15.50
CA LEU A 103 25.49 17.07 -15.12
C LEU A 103 26.05 18.41 -14.63
N ILE A 104 27.20 18.42 -13.94
CA ILE A 104 27.93 19.62 -13.53
C ILE A 104 28.44 20.37 -14.76
N GLU A 105 29.09 19.69 -15.70
CA GLU A 105 29.62 20.26 -16.95
C GLU A 105 28.51 20.83 -17.85
N GLU A 106 27.37 20.14 -17.94
CA GLU A 106 26.18 20.61 -18.65
C GLU A 106 25.46 21.75 -17.92
N GLY A 107 25.91 22.16 -16.72
CA GLY A 107 25.34 23.25 -15.95
C GLY A 107 23.91 23.00 -15.44
N LYS A 108 23.47 21.73 -15.44
CA LYS A 108 22.11 21.33 -15.04
C LYS A 108 21.96 21.16 -13.52
N ILE A 109 23.06 21.15 -12.77
CA ILE A 109 23.02 21.07 -11.31
C ILE A 109 22.71 22.43 -10.70
N THR A 110 21.46 22.59 -10.25
CA THR A 110 21.06 23.75 -9.44
C THR A 110 21.28 23.45 -7.96
N PHE A 111 22.23 24.12 -7.31
CA PHE A 111 22.34 24.11 -5.85
C PHE A 111 21.22 24.97 -5.25
N LYS A 112 20.11 24.34 -4.87
CA LYS A 112 19.07 25.02 -4.09
C LYS A 112 19.62 25.32 -2.71
N LYS A 113 19.80 26.62 -2.43
CA LYS A 113 20.18 27.08 -1.09
C LYS A 113 19.10 26.62 -0.11
N PRO A 114 19.44 25.99 1.03
CA PRO A 114 18.44 25.56 1.99
C PRO A 114 17.62 26.78 2.42
N ALA A 115 16.32 26.72 2.19
CA ALA A 115 15.41 27.76 2.63
C ALA A 115 15.54 27.87 4.15
N LYS A 116 16.07 29.00 4.63
CA LYS A 116 15.96 29.32 6.05
C LYS A 116 14.48 29.35 6.35
N ARG A 117 14.03 28.48 7.26
CA ARG A 117 12.63 28.42 7.72
C ARG A 117 12.21 29.83 8.11
N ALA A 118 11.46 30.51 7.24
CA ALA A 118 10.79 31.74 7.59
C ALA A 118 9.64 31.32 8.48
N ASN A 119 9.79 31.56 9.77
CA ASN A 119 8.68 31.58 10.70
C ASN A 119 7.90 32.86 10.40
N ASP A 120 6.99 32.82 9.42
CA ASP A 120 5.87 33.73 9.37
C ASP A 120 4.76 33.13 8.51
N GLU A 121 3.59 33.00 9.11
CA GLU A 121 2.35 32.76 8.40
C GLU A 121 2.14 33.91 7.42
N SER A 122 2.27 33.66 6.12
CA SER A 122 1.39 34.26 5.11
C SER A 122 1.84 33.94 3.69
N VAL A 123 0.82 33.78 2.86
CA VAL A 123 0.81 33.91 1.41
C VAL A 123 1.16 32.64 0.64
N GLU A 124 0.07 31.92 0.35
CA GLU A 124 -0.11 31.15 -0.89
C GLU A 124 0.31 31.96 -2.12
N GLU A 125 0.88 31.25 -3.12
CA GLU A 125 1.06 31.69 -4.50
C GLU A 125 1.89 32.96 -4.76
N ALA A 126 3.13 32.78 -5.25
CA ALA A 126 3.58 33.49 -6.44
C ALA A 126 4.85 32.86 -7.01
N ALA A 127 4.72 32.30 -8.20
CA ALA A 127 5.82 32.11 -9.12
C ALA A 127 6.40 33.48 -9.52
N GLY A 128 7.72 33.54 -9.67
CA GLY A 128 8.37 34.47 -10.59
C GLY A 128 8.82 35.83 -10.05
N SER A 129 10.03 36.16 -10.46
CA SER A 129 10.61 37.49 -10.70
C SER A 129 11.33 38.25 -9.57
N GLU A 130 12.66 38.24 -9.72
CA GLU A 130 13.58 39.40 -9.74
C GLU A 130 13.93 40.19 -8.46
N LEU A 131 15.25 40.42 -8.31
CA LEU A 131 15.94 41.13 -7.22
C LEU A 131 15.57 42.63 -7.13
N PRO A 132 15.98 43.34 -6.05
CA PRO A 132 17.23 44.09 -6.21
C PRO A 132 18.25 43.95 -5.07
N LYS A 133 19.48 44.26 -5.45
CA LYS A 133 20.72 44.31 -4.68
C LYS A 133 20.63 45.44 -3.65
N ASP A 134 20.97 45.18 -2.39
CA ASP A 134 21.79 46.08 -1.58
C ASP A 134 22.34 45.37 -0.32
N LYS A 135 23.66 45.44 -0.14
CA LYS A 135 24.44 44.61 0.79
C LYS A 135 24.84 45.29 2.09
N THR A 136 24.35 46.49 2.41
CA THR A 136 24.92 47.30 3.51
C THR A 136 24.08 47.37 4.79
N LEU A 137 22.81 46.96 4.79
CA LEU A 137 21.92 47.12 5.97
C LEU A 137 21.84 45.88 6.89
N ARG A 138 22.50 44.76 6.55
CA ARG A 138 22.27 43.48 7.26
C ARG A 138 23.08 43.31 8.55
N VAL A 139 24.14 44.10 8.78
CA VAL A 139 25.09 43.85 9.88
C VAL A 139 24.55 44.34 11.24
N GLU A 140 23.72 45.39 11.27
CA GLU A 140 23.23 45.97 12.54
C GLU A 140 22.07 45.18 13.16
N ALA A 141 21.31 44.43 12.36
CA ALA A 141 20.14 43.68 12.82
C ALA A 141 20.47 42.36 13.55
N ILE A 142 21.71 41.87 13.44
CA ILE A 142 22.11 40.57 14.01
C ILE A 142 22.37 40.70 15.52
N LYS A 143 22.93 41.82 15.99
CA LYS A 143 23.35 41.99 17.39
C LYS A 143 22.22 42.13 18.41
N LYS A 144 20.99 42.43 17.97
CA LYS A 144 19.85 42.66 18.89
C LYS A 144 19.04 41.39 19.19
N LYS A 145 19.22 40.30 18.43
CA LYS A 145 18.37 39.10 18.54
C LYS A 145 18.91 38.00 19.47
N ASP A 146 20.16 38.10 19.91
CA ASP A 146 20.79 37.10 20.77
C ASP A 146 20.39 37.23 22.25
N ALA A 147 19.80 38.36 22.67
CA ALA A 147 19.46 38.63 24.07
C ALA A 147 18.11 38.04 24.53
N GLU A 148 17.27 37.56 23.62
CA GLU A 148 15.86 37.22 23.92
C GLU A 148 15.54 35.72 23.80
N ILE A 149 16.56 34.85 23.74
CA ILE A 149 16.38 33.39 23.71
C ILE A 149 16.18 32.86 25.15
N LYS A 150 15.17 33.37 25.86
CA LYS A 150 14.68 32.75 27.11
C LYS A 150 13.51 31.83 26.80
N LYS A 151 13.86 30.53 26.70
CA LYS A 151 13.05 29.32 26.93
C LYS A 151 11.52 29.48 26.83
N LYS A 152 10.98 29.48 25.61
CA LYS A 152 9.58 29.05 25.41
C LYS A 152 9.55 27.52 25.45
N GLN A 153 9.08 26.94 26.55
CA GLN A 153 8.88 25.49 26.64
C GLN A 153 7.57 25.11 25.94
N ASN A 154 7.71 24.32 24.88
CA ASN A 154 6.60 23.84 24.07
C ASN A 154 5.93 22.66 24.78
N LYS A 155 4.62 22.76 25.03
CA LYS A 155 3.84 21.81 25.84
C LYS A 155 3.47 20.50 25.11
N ASN A 156 3.90 20.36 23.85
CA ASN A 156 3.53 19.24 22.96
C ASN A 156 4.71 18.34 22.60
N LEU A 157 5.91 18.59 23.16
CA LEU A 157 7.01 17.64 23.04
C LEU A 157 6.97 16.66 24.20
N LEU A 158 6.97 15.37 23.87
CA LEU A 158 7.25 14.31 24.84
C LEU A 158 8.64 14.59 25.44
N SER A 159 8.70 14.88 26.73
CA SER A 159 9.96 14.79 27.46
C SER A 159 10.28 13.31 27.59
N PHE A 160 11.31 12.84 26.89
CA PHE A 160 11.96 11.62 27.33
C PHE A 160 12.47 11.92 28.75
N GLY A 161 11.90 11.22 29.73
CA GLY A 161 12.33 11.31 31.10
C GLY A 161 13.82 11.02 31.13
N ASP A 162 14.57 12.02 31.58
CA ASP A 162 15.96 11.93 32.00
C ASP A 162 15.98 11.12 33.31
N GLU A 163 15.63 9.84 33.20
CA GLU A 163 15.60 8.86 34.29
C GLU A 163 16.56 7.72 33.92
N GLU A 164 17.86 8.03 33.91
CA GLU A 164 18.97 7.13 34.28
C GLU A 164 20.32 7.87 34.17
N GLU A 165 20.73 8.58 35.24
CA GLU A 165 22.14 8.67 35.68
C GLU A 165 22.21 9.22 37.13
N ASP A 166 21.98 8.34 38.11
CA ASP A 166 22.66 8.24 39.42
C ASP A 166 22.15 7.00 40.20
#